data_AF-A0A8T4UYN8-F1
#
_entry.id   AF-A0A8T4UYN8-F1
#
_cell.length_a   1.000
_cell.length_b   1.000
_cell.length_c   1.000
_cell.angle_alpha   90.00
_cell.angle_beta   90.00
_cell.angle_gamma   90.00
#
_symmetry.space_group_name_H-M   'P 1'
#
loop_
_entity.id
_entity.type
_entity.pdbx_description
1 polymer ?
#
loop_
_entity_poly.entity_id
_entity_poly.type
_entity_poly.pdbx_seq_one_letter_code
_entity_poly.pdbx_strand_id
1 'polypeptide(L)'
;MTNLEKLTFGLKRHIVDTIGMLTFTNPVYGTIEIVSGMSNEVARGVRYAVATTCFLGLGYLVSAGRRISRRIFNIKEDSSERLQSFHDVAYMSALNIILNPALYALGGETDPEKIVISTGISTIVGAFTGPFIGYSIDLYEDLTGIQKCERPSYPNLLRDMKLRNKKFLAVGVTAASLSLLSGVYSLNSYFRPEQTQVLQLETKKSSLESKIIED
;
A
#
# COMPACT_ATOMS: atom_id res chain seq x y z
N MET A 1 3.92 -28.75 -12.27
CA MET A 1 3.36 -28.09 -11.07
C MET A 1 2.00 -28.68 -10.75
N THR A 2 1.84 -29.26 -9.57
CA THR A 2 0.54 -29.73 -9.04
C THR A 2 -0.38 -28.54 -8.73
N ASN A 3 -1.69 -28.79 -8.54
CA ASN A 3 -2.64 -27.74 -8.15
C ASN A 3 -2.27 -27.09 -6.81
N LEU A 4 -1.73 -27.88 -5.88
CA LEU A 4 -1.25 -27.41 -4.58
C LEU A 4 -0.02 -26.50 -4.73
N GLU A 5 0.92 -26.84 -5.60
CA GLU A 5 2.09 -26.00 -5.90
C GLU A 5 1.69 -24.66 -6.54
N LYS A 6 0.68 -24.66 -7.43
CA LYS A 6 0.16 -23.42 -8.03
C LYS A 6 -0.50 -22.52 -6.99
N LEU A 7 -1.30 -23.11 -6.11
CA LEU A 7 -1.98 -22.38 -5.04
C LEU A 7 -0.98 -21.77 -4.06
N THR A 8 -0.02 -22.57 -3.58
CA THR A 8 1.01 -22.12 -2.64
C THR A 8 1.89 -21.02 -3.25
N PHE A 9 2.28 -21.14 -4.52
CA PHE A 9 3.02 -20.10 -5.22
C PHE A 9 2.19 -18.81 -5.38
N GLY A 10 0.92 -18.93 -5.76
CA GLY A 10 -0.01 -17.81 -5.89
C GLY A 10 -0.21 -17.06 -4.57
N LEU A 11 -0.41 -17.79 -3.47
CA LEU A 11 -0.54 -17.22 -2.13
C LEU A 11 0.74 -16.51 -1.68
N LYS A 12 1.90 -17.16 -1.88
CA LYS A 12 3.20 -16.56 -1.57
C LYS A 12 3.39 -15.24 -2.31
N ARG A 13 3.04 -15.20 -3.61
CA ARG A 13 3.12 -14.00 -4.43
C ARG A 13 2.17 -12.91 -3.95
N HIS A 14 0.91 -13.24 -3.67
CA HIS A 14 -0.05 -12.29 -3.09
C HIS A 14 0.48 -11.62 -1.82
N ILE A 15 1.03 -12.41 -0.89
CA ILE A 15 1.62 -11.88 0.35
C ILE A 15 2.77 -10.93 0.05
N VAL A 16 3.69 -11.33 -0.84
CA VAL A 16 4.85 -10.51 -1.21
C VAL A 16 4.44 -9.21 -1.89
N ASP A 17 3.53 -9.26 -2.85
CA ASP A 17 3.01 -8.08 -3.55
C ASP A 17 2.34 -7.12 -2.57
N THR A 18 1.54 -7.66 -1.64
CA THR A 18 0.84 -6.88 -0.62
C THR A 18 1.83 -6.20 0.32
N ILE A 19 2.86 -6.91 0.78
CA ILE A 19 3.92 -6.32 1.62
C ILE A 19 4.66 -5.24 0.82
N GLY A 20 5.01 -5.49 -0.43
CA GLY A 20 5.68 -4.50 -1.29
C GLY A 20 4.85 -3.23 -1.46
N MET A 21 3.55 -3.37 -1.74
CA MET A 21 2.63 -2.26 -1.83
C MET A 21 2.56 -1.47 -0.50
N LEU A 22 2.29 -2.15 0.61
CA LEU A 22 2.12 -1.52 1.93
C LEU A 22 3.41 -0.89 2.45
N THR A 23 4.58 -1.44 2.12
CA THR A 23 5.89 -0.89 2.48
C THR A 23 6.06 0.53 1.94
N PHE A 24 5.58 0.80 0.73
CA PHE A 24 5.62 2.15 0.17
C PHE A 24 4.44 2.99 0.67
N THR A 25 3.22 2.47 0.56
CA THR A 25 2.02 3.28 0.77
C THR A 25 1.81 3.67 2.22
N ASN A 26 2.09 2.80 3.19
CA ASN A 26 1.81 3.11 4.60
C ASN A 26 2.51 4.38 5.11
N PRO A 27 3.84 4.54 5.01
CA PRO A 27 4.49 5.76 5.48
C PRO A 27 4.05 7.02 4.70
N VAL A 28 3.81 6.91 3.40
CA VAL A 28 3.36 8.04 2.56
C VAL A 28 1.97 8.50 2.96
N TYR A 29 0.99 7.60 2.97
CA TYR A 29 -0.38 7.94 3.32
C TYR A 29 -0.52 8.29 4.80
N GLY A 30 0.22 7.62 5.69
CA GLY A 30 0.28 8.00 7.10
C GLY A 30 0.75 9.45 7.28
N THR A 31 1.75 9.89 6.51
CA THR A 31 2.19 11.30 6.54
C THR A 31 1.08 12.24 6.06
N ILE A 32 0.40 11.91 4.94
CA ILE A 32 -0.70 12.72 4.40
C ILE A 32 -1.82 12.85 5.43
N GLU A 33 -2.23 11.76 6.08
CA GLU A 33 -3.30 11.74 7.08
C GLU A 33 -2.99 12.69 8.24
N ILE A 34 -1.76 12.62 8.76
CA ILE A 34 -1.28 13.43 9.87
C ILE A 34 -1.20 14.92 9.50
N VAL A 35 -0.60 15.24 8.35
CA VAL A 35 -0.52 16.62 7.84
C VAL A 35 -1.92 17.20 7.64
N SER A 36 -2.88 16.38 7.21
CA SER A 36 -4.27 16.79 6.98
C SER A 36 -5.10 17.06 8.25
N GLY A 37 -4.55 16.80 9.44
CA GLY A 37 -5.27 17.08 10.70
C GLY A 37 -5.68 15.86 11.51
N MET A 38 -5.54 14.64 10.96
CA MET A 38 -6.05 13.43 11.62
C MET A 38 -5.27 13.10 12.90
N SER A 39 -6.00 12.59 13.90
CA SER A 39 -5.38 12.07 15.12
C SER A 39 -4.63 10.75 14.83
N ASN A 40 -3.66 10.42 15.69
CA ASN A 40 -2.90 9.17 15.57
C ASN A 40 -3.76 7.91 15.66
N GLU A 41 -4.88 7.94 16.37
CA GLU A 41 -5.78 6.79 16.45
C GLU A 41 -6.55 6.58 15.16
N VAL A 42 -7.13 7.65 14.61
CA VAL A 42 -7.86 7.58 13.33
C VAL A 42 -6.93 7.15 12.21
N ALA A 43 -5.75 7.78 12.09
CA ALA A 43 -4.77 7.44 11.06
C ALA A 43 -4.32 5.97 11.17
N ARG A 44 -3.96 5.50 12.38
CA ARG A 44 -3.62 4.09 12.60
C ARG A 44 -4.76 3.15 12.24
N GLY A 45 -5.99 3.47 12.64
CA GLY A 45 -7.19 2.70 12.31
C GLY A 45 -7.38 2.56 10.81
N VAL A 46 -7.25 3.65 10.05
CA VAL A 46 -7.32 3.63 8.59
C VAL A 46 -6.21 2.78 7.99
N ARG A 47 -4.95 2.92 8.45
CA ARG A 47 -3.83 2.11 7.94
C ARG A 47 -4.01 0.62 8.22
N TYR A 48 -4.55 0.24 9.39
CA TYR A 48 -4.88 -1.15 9.71
C TYR A 48 -6.00 -1.70 8.83
N ALA A 49 -7.07 -0.91 8.61
CA ALA A 49 -8.15 -1.30 7.72
C ALA A 49 -7.65 -1.52 6.29
N VAL A 50 -6.86 -0.57 5.75
CA VAL A 50 -6.24 -0.68 4.42
C VAL A 50 -5.36 -1.92 4.33
N ALA A 51 -4.47 -2.15 5.29
CA ALA A 51 -3.62 -3.33 5.30
C ALA A 51 -4.43 -4.63 5.30
N THR A 52 -5.46 -4.71 6.15
CA THR A 52 -6.35 -5.86 6.25
C THR A 52 -7.05 -6.12 4.92
N THR A 53 -7.67 -5.11 4.32
CA THR A 53 -8.35 -5.24 3.02
C THR A 53 -7.39 -5.65 1.90
N CYS A 54 -6.15 -5.15 1.94
CA CYS A 54 -5.12 -5.58 1.00
C CYS A 54 -4.82 -7.08 1.14
N PHE A 55 -4.62 -7.57 2.36
CA PHE A 55 -4.37 -9.00 2.61
C PHE A 55 -5.59 -9.88 2.30
N LEU A 56 -6.81 -9.40 2.50
CA LEU A 56 -8.04 -10.12 2.19
C LEU A 56 -8.30 -10.29 0.69
N GLY A 57 -7.65 -9.49 -0.16
CA GLY A 57 -7.69 -9.72 -1.60
C GLY A 57 -7.47 -8.49 -2.48
N LEU A 58 -7.58 -7.27 -1.93
CA LEU A 58 -7.38 -6.07 -2.75
C LEU A 58 -5.94 -5.99 -3.29
N GLY A 59 -4.95 -6.41 -2.50
CA GLY A 59 -3.55 -6.49 -2.96
C GLY A 59 -3.38 -7.44 -4.14
N TYR A 60 -4.09 -8.58 -4.12
CA TYR A 60 -4.11 -9.53 -5.22
C TYR A 60 -4.74 -8.93 -6.47
N LEU A 61 -5.89 -8.27 -6.33
CA LEU A 61 -6.61 -7.66 -7.46
C LEU A 61 -5.74 -6.63 -8.17
N VAL A 62 -5.09 -5.75 -7.41
CA VAL A 62 -4.18 -4.73 -7.93
C VAL A 62 -2.96 -5.38 -8.61
N SER A 63 -2.26 -6.29 -7.93
CA SER A 63 -1.01 -6.86 -8.46
C SER A 63 -1.25 -7.81 -9.63
N ALA A 64 -2.30 -8.64 -9.56
CA ALA A 64 -2.65 -9.57 -10.63
C ALA A 64 -3.18 -8.83 -11.85
N GLY A 65 -4.05 -7.82 -11.66
CA GLY A 65 -4.53 -6.98 -12.76
C GLY A 65 -3.38 -6.26 -13.46
N ARG A 66 -2.44 -5.70 -12.70
CA ARG A 66 -1.23 -5.05 -13.24
C ARG A 66 -0.41 -6.03 -14.07
N ARG A 67 -0.15 -7.24 -13.58
CA ARG A 67 0.60 -8.26 -14.32
C ARG A 67 -0.10 -8.68 -15.61
N ILE A 68 -1.42 -8.87 -15.58
CA ILE A 68 -2.20 -9.20 -16.77
C ILE A 68 -2.06 -8.06 -17.79
N SER A 69 -2.21 -6.82 -17.35
CA SER A 69 -2.02 -5.64 -18.19
C SER A 69 -0.60 -5.61 -18.79
N ARG A 70 0.46 -5.79 -17.98
CA ARG A 70 1.85 -5.84 -18.48
C ARG A 70 2.04 -6.91 -19.54
N ARG A 71 1.44 -8.10 -19.39
CA ARG A 71 1.50 -9.16 -20.42
C ARG A 71 0.81 -8.76 -21.72
N ILE A 72 -0.35 -8.10 -21.64
CA ILE A 72 -1.10 -7.62 -22.81
C ILE A 72 -0.27 -6.57 -23.58
N PHE A 73 0.38 -5.66 -22.85
CA PHE A 73 1.20 -4.59 -23.43
C PHE A 73 2.68 -4.98 -23.64
N ASN A 74 3.04 -6.26 -23.44
CA ASN A 74 4.41 -6.79 -23.56
C ASN A 74 5.48 -6.00 -22.78
N ILE A 75 5.14 -5.56 -21.57
CA ILE A 75 6.03 -4.90 -20.62
C ILE A 75 6.75 -5.97 -19.79
N LYS A 76 8.08 -6.04 -19.92
CA LYS A 76 8.93 -7.06 -19.29
C LYS A 76 9.77 -6.47 -18.15
N GLU A 77 10.36 -7.34 -17.33
CA GLU A 77 11.23 -6.98 -16.19
C GLU A 77 12.48 -6.18 -16.64
N ASP A 78 13.01 -6.50 -17.82
CA ASP A 78 14.16 -5.85 -18.47
C ASP A 78 13.79 -4.61 -19.31
N SER A 79 12.50 -4.26 -19.38
CA SER A 79 12.03 -3.08 -20.12
C SER A 79 12.54 -1.80 -19.48
N SER A 80 12.62 -0.73 -20.28
CA SER A 80 13.09 0.57 -19.77
C SER A 80 12.24 1.08 -18.62
N GLU A 81 12.88 1.72 -17.63
CA GLU A 81 12.21 2.24 -16.42
C GLU A 81 11.09 3.23 -16.77
N ARG A 82 11.31 4.05 -17.81
CA ARG A 82 10.30 5.01 -18.29
C ARG A 82 9.06 4.30 -18.82
N LEU A 83 9.23 3.21 -19.55
CA LEU A 83 8.12 2.45 -20.11
C LEU A 83 7.35 1.71 -19.00
N GLN A 84 8.07 1.11 -18.04
CA GLN A 84 7.46 0.49 -16.86
C GLN A 84 6.68 1.51 -16.03
N SER A 85 7.28 2.68 -15.77
CA SER A 85 6.64 3.76 -15.03
C SER A 85 5.40 4.29 -15.76
N PHE A 86 5.48 4.55 -17.07
CA PHE A 86 4.34 5.00 -17.86
C PHE A 86 3.19 3.99 -17.85
N HIS A 87 3.50 2.69 -17.98
CA HIS A 87 2.51 1.63 -17.83
C HIS A 87 1.87 1.65 -16.43
N ASP A 88 2.68 1.79 -15.38
CA ASP A 88 2.19 1.83 -13.99
C ASP A 88 1.29 3.07 -13.73
N VAL A 89 1.62 4.23 -14.30
CA VAL A 89 0.74 5.42 -14.31
C VAL A 89 -0.59 5.09 -14.97
N ALA A 90 -0.55 4.57 -16.21
CA ALA A 90 -1.74 4.32 -17.01
C ALA A 90 -2.64 3.26 -16.35
N TYR A 91 -2.04 2.19 -15.85
CA TYR A 91 -2.74 1.11 -15.17
C TYR A 91 -3.44 1.62 -13.89
N MET A 92 -2.73 2.34 -13.03
CA MET A 92 -3.31 2.84 -11.77
C MET A 92 -4.37 3.91 -12.03
N SER A 93 -4.18 4.77 -13.03
CA SER A 93 -5.19 5.75 -13.43
C SER A 93 -6.46 5.06 -13.91
N ALA A 94 -6.35 4.07 -14.81
CA ALA A 94 -7.49 3.32 -15.31
C ALA A 94 -8.20 2.55 -14.18
N LEU A 95 -7.45 1.95 -13.27
CA LEU A 95 -8.00 1.24 -12.12
C LEU A 95 -8.83 2.18 -11.22
N ASN A 96 -8.32 3.38 -10.96
CA ASN A 96 -9.03 4.40 -10.18
C ASN A 96 -10.30 4.90 -10.89
N ILE A 97 -10.23 5.17 -12.19
CA ILE A 97 -11.41 5.59 -12.98
C ILE A 97 -12.52 4.53 -12.93
N ILE A 98 -12.16 3.25 -13.00
CA ILE A 98 -13.13 2.14 -13.03
C ILE A 98 -13.67 1.82 -11.63
N LEU A 99 -12.81 1.75 -10.61
CA LEU A 99 -13.21 1.28 -9.28
C LEU A 99 -13.81 2.39 -8.43
N ASN A 100 -13.29 3.62 -8.50
CA ASN A 100 -13.68 4.66 -7.54
C ASN A 100 -15.15 5.07 -7.62
N PRO A 101 -15.80 5.20 -8.79
CA PRO A 101 -17.22 5.48 -8.84
C PRO A 101 -18.07 4.42 -8.11
N ALA A 102 -17.73 3.14 -8.28
CA ALA A 102 -18.40 2.05 -7.59
C ALA A 102 -18.12 2.07 -6.08
N LEU A 103 -16.89 2.37 -5.67
CA LEU A 103 -16.52 2.47 -4.25
C LEU A 103 -17.22 3.66 -3.56
N TYR A 104 -17.33 4.82 -4.22
CA TYR A 104 -18.06 5.96 -3.68
C TYR A 104 -19.56 5.72 -3.58
N ALA A 105 -20.15 5.08 -4.60
CA ALA A 105 -21.56 4.68 -4.56
C ALA A 105 -21.84 3.66 -3.43
N LEU A 106 -20.94 2.69 -3.22
CA LEU A 106 -21.03 1.75 -2.08
C LEU A 106 -20.82 2.45 -0.73
N GLY A 107 -20.04 3.52 -0.70
CA GLY A 107 -19.84 4.38 0.47
C GLY A 107 -21.01 5.32 0.77
N GLY A 108 -22.06 5.31 -0.04
CA GLY A 108 -23.28 6.10 0.15
C GLY A 108 -23.25 7.49 -0.48
N GLU A 109 -22.22 7.85 -1.25
CA GLU A 109 -22.21 9.09 -2.04
C GLU A 109 -22.99 8.87 -3.34
N THR A 110 -24.03 9.68 -3.55
CA THR A 110 -24.91 9.58 -4.72
C THR A 110 -24.82 10.80 -5.64
N ASP A 111 -24.10 11.84 -5.23
CA ASP A 111 -23.90 13.05 -6.02
C ASP A 111 -22.90 12.80 -7.17
N PRO A 112 -23.35 12.82 -8.44
CA PRO A 112 -22.50 12.52 -9.58
C PRO A 112 -21.35 13.53 -9.74
N GLU A 113 -21.54 14.79 -9.35
CA GLU A 113 -20.50 15.81 -9.45
C GLU A 113 -19.38 15.52 -8.47
N LYS A 114 -19.72 15.21 -7.21
CA LYS A 114 -18.74 14.81 -6.19
C LYS A 114 -18.03 13.52 -6.54
N ILE A 115 -18.74 12.54 -7.10
CA ILE A 115 -18.14 11.28 -7.55
C ILE A 115 -17.12 11.55 -8.67
N VAL A 116 -17.46 12.38 -9.66
CA VAL A 116 -16.55 12.73 -10.76
C VAL A 116 -15.32 13.48 -10.26
N ILE A 117 -15.50 14.50 -9.41
CA ILE A 117 -14.38 15.26 -8.83
C ILE A 117 -13.48 14.35 -8.00
N SER A 118 -14.05 13.55 -7.10
CA SER A 118 -13.30 12.64 -6.23
C SER A 118 -12.58 11.55 -7.02
N THR A 119 -13.21 11.05 -8.09
CA THR A 119 -12.57 10.12 -9.04
C THR A 119 -11.41 10.78 -9.78
N GLY A 120 -11.58 12.02 -10.24
CA GLY A 120 -10.52 12.79 -10.88
C GLY A 120 -9.30 13.00 -9.98
N ILE A 121 -9.53 13.45 -8.73
CA ILE A 121 -8.47 13.62 -7.73
C ILE A 121 -7.77 12.28 -7.45
N SER A 122 -8.54 11.22 -7.21
CA SER A 122 -7.98 9.90 -6.93
C SER A 122 -7.20 9.33 -8.12
N THR A 123 -7.61 9.65 -9.35
CA THR A 123 -6.88 9.30 -10.57
C THR A 123 -5.53 10.01 -10.63
N ILE A 124 -5.47 11.32 -10.32
CA ILE A 124 -4.21 12.07 -10.27
C ILE A 124 -3.29 11.51 -9.18
N VAL A 125 -3.83 11.21 -8.00
CA VAL A 125 -3.07 10.58 -6.91
C VAL A 125 -2.57 9.19 -7.34
N GLY A 126 -3.41 8.40 -8.00
CA GLY A 126 -3.06 7.08 -8.54
C GLY A 126 -1.99 7.16 -9.63
N ALA A 127 -2.07 8.15 -10.51
CA ALA A 127 -1.05 8.44 -11.52
C ALA A 127 0.29 8.77 -10.88
N PHE A 128 0.28 9.63 -9.85
CA PHE A 128 1.49 10.03 -9.14
C PHE A 128 2.12 8.87 -8.34
N THR A 129 1.30 8.11 -7.62
CA THR A 129 1.77 7.02 -6.75
C THR A 129 2.04 5.71 -7.50
N GLY A 130 1.45 5.53 -8.69
CA GLY A 130 1.48 4.28 -9.44
C GLY A 130 2.88 3.75 -9.76
N PRO A 131 3.79 4.57 -10.33
CA PRO A 131 5.17 4.15 -10.58
C PRO A 131 5.87 3.65 -9.32
N PHE A 132 5.68 4.31 -8.18
CA PHE A 132 6.33 3.94 -6.93
C PHE A 132 5.75 2.65 -6.33
N ILE A 133 4.42 2.49 -6.38
CA ILE A 133 3.76 1.26 -5.95
C ILE A 133 4.20 0.08 -6.82
N GLY A 134 4.19 0.27 -8.14
CA GLY A 134 4.64 -0.73 -9.11
C GLY A 134 6.10 -1.12 -8.90
N TYR A 135 6.97 -0.12 -8.73
CA TYR A 135 8.38 -0.34 -8.39
C TYR A 135 8.55 -1.14 -7.11
N SER A 136 7.80 -0.80 -6.05
CA SER A 136 7.89 -1.48 -4.77
C SER A 136 7.42 -2.93 -4.85
N ILE A 137 6.34 -3.21 -5.59
CA ILE A 137 5.88 -4.58 -5.83
C ILE A 137 6.96 -5.40 -6.56
N ASP A 138 7.48 -4.87 -7.67
CA ASP A 138 8.51 -5.55 -8.47
C ASP A 138 9.78 -5.82 -7.62
N LEU A 139 10.23 -4.82 -6.85
CA LEU A 139 11.36 -4.96 -5.94
C LEU A 139 11.15 -6.09 -4.95
N TYR A 140 9.96 -6.21 -4.36
CA TYR A 140 9.67 -7.30 -3.42
C TYR A 140 9.60 -8.67 -4.11
N GLU A 141 9.05 -8.76 -5.32
CA GLU A 141 9.07 -9.99 -6.11
C GLU A 141 10.53 -10.41 -6.42
N ASP A 142 11.40 -9.46 -6.77
CA ASP A 142 12.82 -9.69 -7.04
C ASP A 142 13.61 -10.09 -5.79
N LEU A 143 13.35 -9.42 -4.66
CA LEU A 143 14.06 -9.66 -3.42
C LEU A 143 13.70 -11.02 -2.79
N THR A 144 12.48 -11.50 -3.03
CA THR A 144 11.97 -12.76 -2.47
C THR A 144 12.13 -13.95 -3.41
N GLY A 145 12.60 -13.71 -4.64
CA GLY A 145 12.86 -14.72 -5.68
C GLY A 145 11.59 -15.23 -6.36
N ILE A 146 10.56 -14.38 -6.42
CA ILE A 146 9.33 -14.62 -7.19
C ILE A 146 9.54 -14.24 -8.66
N GLN A 147 10.34 -13.22 -8.90
CA GLN A 147 10.81 -12.75 -10.21
C GLN A 147 12.33 -12.70 -10.23
N LYS A 148 12.91 -12.53 -11.43
CA LYS A 148 14.36 -12.39 -11.56
C LYS A 148 14.72 -10.92 -11.40
N CYS A 149 15.71 -10.67 -10.58
CA CYS A 149 16.21 -9.33 -10.32
C CYS A 149 17.02 -8.80 -11.53
N GLU A 150 16.32 -8.37 -12.58
CA GLU A 150 16.89 -7.93 -13.86
C GLU A 150 16.54 -6.48 -14.21
N ARG A 151 15.81 -5.77 -13.32
CA ARG A 151 15.41 -4.38 -13.57
C ARG A 151 16.62 -3.49 -13.85
N PRO A 152 16.63 -2.72 -14.96
CA PRO A 152 17.80 -1.92 -15.36
C PRO A 152 18.19 -0.82 -14.36
N SER A 153 17.24 -0.31 -13.59
CA SER A 153 17.47 0.75 -12.60
C SER A 153 18.18 0.25 -11.33
N TYR A 154 18.31 -1.07 -11.13
CA TYR A 154 18.97 -1.60 -9.94
C TYR A 154 20.50 -1.52 -10.04
N PRO A 155 21.19 -1.17 -8.93
CA PRO A 155 22.64 -1.26 -8.88
C PRO A 155 23.10 -2.71 -9.03
N ASN A 156 24.28 -2.92 -9.62
CA ASN A 156 24.87 -4.26 -9.81
C ASN A 156 24.92 -5.05 -8.49
N LEU A 157 25.25 -4.38 -7.38
CA LEU A 157 25.25 -4.96 -6.03
C LEU A 157 23.93 -5.67 -5.69
N LEU A 158 22.79 -5.06 -6.05
CA LEU A 158 21.48 -5.65 -5.80
C LEU A 158 21.21 -6.83 -6.72
N ARG A 159 21.54 -6.72 -8.01
CA ARG A 159 21.32 -7.80 -9.00
C ARG A 159 22.14 -9.05 -8.66
N ASP A 160 23.40 -8.86 -8.30
CA ASP A 160 24.36 -9.93 -8.03
C ASP A 160 24.24 -10.53 -6.61
N MET A 161 23.43 -9.93 -5.73
CA MET A 161 23.23 -10.43 -4.38
C MET A 161 22.59 -11.84 -4.37
N LYS A 162 23.12 -12.72 -3.51
CA LYS A 162 22.53 -14.03 -3.23
C LYS A 162 21.09 -13.86 -2.72
N LEU A 163 20.18 -14.76 -3.12
CA LEU A 163 18.76 -14.70 -2.75
C LEU A 163 18.53 -14.62 -1.23
N ARG A 164 19.37 -15.28 -0.42
CA ARG A 164 19.28 -15.18 1.05
C ARG A 164 19.44 -13.74 1.53
N ASN A 165 20.42 -13.01 0.99
CA ASN A 165 20.70 -11.63 1.36
C ASN A 165 19.61 -10.69 0.86
N LYS A 166 19.06 -10.96 -0.34
CA LYS A 166 17.90 -10.24 -0.88
C LYS A 166 16.67 -10.36 0.02
N LYS A 167 16.39 -11.55 0.56
CA LYS A 167 15.29 -11.74 1.53
C LYS A 167 15.52 -10.95 2.82
N PHE A 168 16.76 -10.92 3.34
CA PHE A 168 17.09 -10.07 4.49
C PHE A 168 16.91 -8.59 4.18
N LEU A 169 17.28 -8.16 2.98
CA LEU A 169 17.05 -6.79 2.54
C LEU A 169 15.55 -6.46 2.47
N ALA A 170 14.70 -7.36 1.95
CA ALA A 170 13.25 -7.16 1.97
C ALA A 170 12.72 -6.97 3.39
N VAL A 171 13.12 -7.83 4.34
CA VAL A 171 12.75 -7.69 5.75
C VAL A 171 13.24 -6.36 6.34
N GLY A 172 14.48 -5.98 6.05
CA GLY A 172 15.05 -4.71 6.49
C GLY A 172 14.30 -3.49 5.95
N VAL A 173 13.92 -3.51 4.67
CA VAL A 173 13.13 -2.44 4.04
C VAL A 173 11.71 -2.38 4.63
N THR A 174 11.08 -3.53 4.90
CA THR A 174 9.78 -3.57 5.60
C THR A 174 9.90 -2.96 7.00
N ALA A 175 10.94 -3.34 7.77
CA ALA A 175 11.17 -2.82 9.11
C ALA A 175 11.45 -1.31 9.11
N ALA A 176 12.23 -0.82 8.13
CA ALA A 176 12.49 0.60 7.94
C ALA A 176 11.20 1.37 7.61
N SER A 177 10.34 0.84 6.75
CA SER A 177 9.03 1.43 6.44
C SER A 177 8.12 1.55 7.66
N LEU A 178 8.02 0.48 8.46
CA LEU A 178 7.25 0.51 9.72
C LEU A 178 7.84 1.50 10.72
N SER A 179 9.17 1.59 10.79
CA SER A 179 9.86 2.56 11.66
C SER A 179 9.60 4.00 11.22
N LEU A 180 9.59 4.28 9.91
CA LEU A 180 9.22 5.58 9.36
C LEU A 180 7.78 5.94 9.70
N LEU A 181 6.84 5.02 9.51
CA LEU A 181 5.44 5.22 9.88
C LEU A 181 5.28 5.49 11.38
N SER A 182 5.98 4.73 12.22
CA SER A 182 6.00 4.99 13.66
C SER A 182 6.55 6.38 13.99
N GLY A 183 7.64 6.79 13.33
CA GLY A 183 8.23 8.11 13.48
C GLY A 183 7.26 9.24 13.11
N VAL A 184 6.48 9.07 12.04
CA VAL A 184 5.42 10.01 11.63
C VAL A 184 4.40 10.20 12.76
N TYR A 185 3.94 9.12 13.39
CA TYR A 185 3.00 9.22 14.51
C TYR A 185 3.63 9.85 15.76
N SER A 186 4.88 9.52 16.07
CA SER A 186 5.61 10.13 17.19
C SER A 186 5.75 11.64 17.01
N LEU A 187 6.07 12.11 15.79
CA LEU A 187 6.15 13.54 15.49
C LEU A 187 4.80 14.22 15.61
N ASN A 188 3.70 13.59 15.17
CA ASN A 188 2.36 14.18 15.33
C ASN A 188 2.02 14.42 16.81
N SER A 189 2.27 13.42 17.66
CA SER A 189 2.03 13.56 19.11
C SER A 189 2.85 14.68 19.74
N TYR A 190 4.06 14.92 19.23
CA TYR A 190 4.91 16.01 19.69
C TYR A 190 4.36 17.39 19.29
N PHE A 191 3.92 17.55 18.03
CA PHE A 191 3.42 18.85 17.53
C PHE A 191 1.97 19.13 17.90
N ARG A 192 1.16 18.12 18.23
CA ARG A 192 -0.27 18.26 18.57
C ARG A 192 -0.62 17.52 19.87
N PRO A 193 -0.09 17.97 21.03
CA PRO A 193 -0.34 17.32 22.31
C PRO A 193 -1.81 17.41 22.74
N GLU A 194 -2.54 18.46 22.36
CA GLU A 194 -3.96 18.65 22.72
C GLU A 194 -4.87 17.54 22.18
N GLN A 195 -4.65 17.09 20.94
CA GLN A 195 -5.38 15.95 20.36
C GLN A 195 -5.10 14.65 21.14
N THR A 196 -3.90 14.51 21.72
CA THR A 196 -3.54 13.33 22.51
C THR A 196 -4.21 13.36 23.89
N GLN A 197 -4.36 14.54 24.50
CA GLN A 197 -4.99 14.69 25.82
C GLN A 197 -6.51 14.47 25.78
N VAL A 198 -7.21 15.02 24.77
CA VAL A 198 -8.66 14.81 24.59
C VAL A 198 -8.98 13.33 24.43
N LEU A 199 -8.17 12.63 23.64
CA LEU A 199 -8.31 11.19 23.40
C LEU A 199 -8.11 10.37 24.67
N GLN A 200 -7.06 10.66 25.46
CA GLN A 200 -6.83 9.99 26.74
C GLN A 200 -8.00 10.17 27.71
N LEU A 201 -8.65 11.33 27.70
CA LEU A 201 -9.84 11.61 28.51
C LEU A 201 -11.04 10.81 28.02
N GLU A 202 -11.26 10.70 26.70
CA GLU A 202 -12.32 9.89 26.11
C GLU A 202 -12.12 8.38 26.37
N THR A 203 -10.90 7.86 26.19
CA THR A 203 -10.59 6.45 26.48
C THR A 203 -10.79 6.14 27.96
N LYS A 204 -10.36 7.04 28.85
CA LYS A 204 -10.56 6.89 30.30
C LYS A 204 -12.04 6.90 30.66
N LYS A 205 -12.83 7.76 30.02
CA LYS A 205 -14.28 7.84 30.23
C LYS A 205 -14.98 6.56 29.76
N SER A 206 -14.68 6.08 28.56
CA SER A 206 -15.23 4.82 28.03
C SER A 206 -14.88 3.60 28.91
N SER A 207 -13.64 3.52 29.41
CA SER A 207 -13.23 2.45 30.34
C SER A 207 -13.92 2.52 31.70
N LEU A 208 -14.34 3.71 32.15
CA LEU A 208 -15.12 3.86 33.38
C LEU A 208 -16.57 3.44 33.14
N GLU A 209 -17.15 3.83 32.02
CA GLU A 209 -18.51 3.43 31.63
C GLU A 209 -18.63 1.91 31.44
N SER A 210 -17.64 1.24 30.85
CA SER A 210 -17.66 -0.21 30.71
C SER A 210 -17.59 -0.95 32.05
N LYS A 211 -16.87 -0.40 33.04
CA LYS A 211 -16.80 -0.97 34.39
C LYS A 211 -18.10 -0.80 35.18
N ILE A 212 -18.81 0.31 34.98
CA ILE A 212 -20.11 0.56 35.63
C ILE A 212 -21.20 -0.39 35.10
N ILE A 213 -21.06 -0.92 33.88
CA ILE A 213 -22.02 -1.85 33.27
C ILE A 213 -21.77 -3.30 33.71
N GLU A 214 -20.58 -3.61 34.25
CA GLU A 214 -20.20 -4.96 34.72
C GLU A 214 -20.47 -5.19 36.22
N ASP A 215 -20.83 -4.14 36.99
CA ASP A 215 -21.26 -4.19 38.40
C ASP A 215 -22.80 -4.12 38.52
#